data_AF-T1ANA0-F1
#
_entry.id   AF-T1ANA0-F1
#
_cell.length_a   1.000
_cell.length_b   1.000
_cell.length_c   1.000
_cell.angle_alpha   90.00
_cell.angle_beta   90.00
_cell.angle_gamma   90.00
#
_symmetry.space_group_name_H-M   'P 1'
#
loop_
_entity.id
_entity.type
_entity.pdbx_description
1 polymer ?
#
loop_
_entity_poly.entity_id
_entity_poly.type
_entity_poly.pdbx_seq_one_letter_code
_entity_poly.pdbx_strand_id
1 'polypeptide(L)'
;MGPNGKEDKLRFGEQDLVVCELGATLRSYRWASTDVIDGFRYDQACHDARGQTLIPWPNRIIDGRYSWNSKKYQLDISEPLMGNAIHGLTRWQSWRLASQSETSLVYSLVLYPCAGWPFTLDASIEYSLG
;
A
#
# COMPACT_ATOMS: atom_id res chain seq x y z
N MET A 1 5.37 5.30 -18.02
CA MET A 1 4.90 4.69 -16.75
C MET A 1 4.22 5.78 -15.95
N GLY A 2 3.09 5.50 -15.32
CA GLY A 2 2.36 6.48 -14.51
C GLY A 2 3.08 6.76 -13.19
N PRO A 3 2.62 7.76 -12.41
CA PRO A 3 3.25 8.15 -11.14
C PRO A 3 3.20 7.06 -10.05
N ASN A 4 2.39 6.00 -10.21
CA ASN A 4 2.24 4.91 -9.22
C ASN A 4 2.89 3.60 -9.67
N GLY A 5 3.78 3.64 -10.67
CA GLY A 5 4.46 2.47 -11.21
C GLY A 5 3.64 1.72 -12.27
N LYS A 6 3.88 0.42 -12.41
CA LYS A 6 3.07 -0.45 -13.27
C LYS A 6 1.67 -0.67 -12.66
N GLU A 7 0.72 -1.08 -13.49
CA GLU A 7 -0.62 -1.46 -13.05
C GLU A 7 -0.99 -2.82 -13.60
N ASP A 8 -1.48 -3.69 -12.74
CA ASP A 8 -2.02 -4.99 -13.09
C ASP A 8 -3.54 -4.96 -12.94
N LYS A 9 -4.23 -5.67 -13.83
CA LYS A 9 -5.69 -5.72 -13.90
C LYS A 9 -6.16 -7.13 -13.68
N LEU A 10 -7.26 -7.28 -12.96
CA LEU A 10 -7.95 -8.55 -12.80
C LEU A 10 -9.43 -8.36 -13.12
N ARG A 11 -10.00 -9.35 -13.81
CA ARG A 11 -11.40 -9.34 -14.27
C ARG A 11 -12.04 -10.67 -13.99
N PHE A 12 -13.23 -10.65 -13.42
CA PHE A 12 -14.03 -11.86 -13.20
C PHE A 12 -15.52 -11.51 -13.24
N GLY A 13 -16.26 -12.11 -14.19
CA GLY A 13 -17.65 -11.71 -14.45
C GLY A 13 -17.76 -10.22 -14.81
N GLU A 14 -18.60 -9.49 -14.08
CA GLU A 14 -18.78 -8.04 -14.24
C GLU A 14 -17.81 -7.20 -13.39
N GLN A 15 -16.86 -7.83 -12.70
CA GLN A 15 -15.94 -7.15 -11.81
C GLN A 15 -14.62 -6.83 -12.52
N ASP A 16 -14.17 -5.59 -12.41
CA ASP A 16 -12.85 -5.11 -12.85
C ASP A 16 -12.11 -4.54 -11.64
N LEU A 17 -10.86 -4.93 -11.41
CA LEU A 17 -9.98 -4.27 -10.45
C LEU A 17 -8.65 -3.88 -11.08
N VAL A 18 -8.03 -2.82 -10.54
CA VAL A 18 -6.69 -2.36 -10.94
C VAL A 18 -5.85 -2.11 -9.69
N VAL A 19 -4.67 -2.74 -9.63
CA VAL A 19 -3.70 -2.57 -8.54
C VAL A 19 -2.41 -1.96 -9.10
N CYS A 20 -1.87 -0.98 -8.40
CA CYS A 20 -0.60 -0.33 -8.75
C CYS A 20 0.58 -1.00 -8.04
N GLU A 21 1.73 -1.00 -8.71
CA GLU A 21 3.02 -1.47 -8.17
C GLU A 21 3.43 -0.74 -6.88
N LEU A 22 3.28 0.60 -6.84
CA LEU A 22 3.56 1.34 -5.61
C LEU A 22 2.51 1.03 -4.54
N GLY A 23 2.98 0.56 -3.39
CA GLY A 23 2.15 0.24 -2.24
C GLY A 23 1.20 -0.95 -2.43
N ALA A 24 1.30 -1.70 -3.53
CA ALA A 24 0.28 -2.64 -3.98
C ALA A 24 -1.12 -1.98 -3.94
N THR A 25 -1.23 -0.73 -4.40
CA THR A 25 -2.40 0.13 -4.13
C THR A 25 -3.61 -0.31 -4.97
N LEU A 26 -4.75 -0.62 -4.34
CA LEU A 26 -6.01 -0.86 -5.05
C LEU A 26 -6.56 0.48 -5.57
N ARG A 27 -6.23 0.83 -6.82
CA ARG A 27 -6.58 2.12 -7.41
C ARG A 27 -8.03 2.17 -7.88
N SER A 28 -8.54 1.07 -8.41
CA SER A 28 -9.87 1.00 -9.01
C SER A 28 -10.50 -0.34 -8.72
N TYR A 29 -11.78 -0.32 -8.38
CA TYR A 29 -12.63 -1.50 -8.36
C TYR A 29 -14.02 -1.10 -8.86
N ARG A 30 -14.48 -1.79 -9.91
CA ARG A 30 -15.74 -1.52 -10.59
C ARG A 30 -16.54 -2.81 -10.67
N TRP A 31 -17.84 -2.71 -10.42
CA TRP A 31 -18.80 -3.78 -10.64
C TRP A 31 -19.82 -3.32 -11.68
N ALA A 32 -19.85 -4.00 -12.82
CA ALA A 32 -20.60 -3.62 -14.01
C ALA A 32 -20.25 -2.18 -14.45
N SER A 33 -21.19 -1.25 -14.31
CA SER A 33 -21.00 0.17 -14.63
C SER A 33 -20.71 1.06 -13.42
N THR A 34 -20.62 0.50 -12.21
CA THR A 34 -20.49 1.26 -10.96
C THR A 34 -19.09 1.19 -10.41
N ASP A 35 -18.44 2.34 -10.23
CA ASP A 35 -17.20 2.45 -9.46
C ASP A 35 -17.53 2.25 -7.97
N VAL A 36 -16.98 1.19 -7.38
CA VAL A 36 -17.31 0.76 -6.00
C VAL A 36 -16.46 1.49 -4.95
N ILE A 37 -15.27 1.93 -5.34
CA ILE A 37 -14.34 2.66 -4.46
C ILE A 37 -14.04 4.04 -5.03
N ASP A 38 -13.76 4.97 -4.12
CA ASP A 38 -13.31 6.32 -4.46
C ASP A 38 -11.80 6.30 -4.80
N GLY A 39 -11.52 5.76 -5.99
CA GLY A 39 -10.18 5.57 -6.54
C GLY A 39 -9.50 6.86 -6.98
N PHE A 40 -8.58 6.74 -7.95
CA PHE A 40 -7.94 7.90 -8.59
C PHE A 40 -7.51 7.57 -10.02
N ARG A 41 -7.22 8.62 -10.80
CA ARG A 41 -6.84 8.48 -12.21
C ARG A 41 -5.43 7.91 -12.37
N TYR A 42 -5.21 7.21 -13.48
CA TYR A 42 -3.90 6.64 -13.85
C TYR A 42 -2.76 7.66 -13.83
N ASP A 43 -3.02 8.89 -14.27
CA ASP A 43 -2.02 9.95 -14.41
C ASP A 43 -1.87 10.82 -13.15
N GLN A 44 -2.56 10.48 -12.06
CA GLN A 44 -2.46 11.15 -10.76
C GLN A 44 -1.65 10.30 -9.79
N ALA A 45 -0.73 10.92 -9.06
CA ALA A 45 -0.15 10.29 -7.89
C ALA A 45 -1.27 10.01 -6.86
N CYS A 46 -1.16 8.90 -6.13
CA CYS A 46 -2.08 8.62 -5.03
C CYS A 46 -2.09 9.79 -4.03
N HIS A 47 -3.28 10.17 -3.59
CA HIS A 47 -3.52 11.18 -2.55
C HIS A 47 -4.44 10.59 -1.48
N ASP A 48 -4.42 11.17 -0.28
CA ASP A 48 -5.22 10.73 0.88
C ASP A 48 -5.09 9.23 1.25
N ALA A 49 -4.02 8.56 0.81
CA ALA A 49 -3.80 7.13 0.97
C ALA A 49 -4.93 6.23 0.43
N ARG A 50 -5.68 6.71 -0.57
CA ARG A 50 -6.79 5.97 -1.21
C ARG A 50 -6.31 4.63 -1.75
N GLY A 51 -6.88 3.55 -1.19
CA GLY A 51 -6.55 2.16 -1.58
C GLY A 51 -5.13 1.71 -1.23
N GLN A 52 -4.33 2.55 -0.54
CA GLN A 52 -2.96 2.21 -0.15
C GLN A 52 -2.97 1.23 1.02
N THR A 53 -1.94 0.38 1.05
CA THR A 53 -1.73 -0.58 2.12
C THR A 53 -0.91 0.07 3.24
N LEU A 54 -1.42 0.02 4.47
CA LEU A 54 -0.88 0.78 5.61
C LEU A 54 -0.08 -0.15 6.53
N ILE A 55 1.06 -0.61 6.02
CA ILE A 55 1.92 -1.60 6.69
C ILE A 55 3.25 -0.91 7.04
N PRO A 56 3.81 -1.10 8.24
CA PRO A 56 3.35 -2.01 9.30
C PRO A 56 2.26 -1.47 10.24
N TRP A 57 1.89 -0.20 10.16
CA TRP A 57 0.84 0.37 11.01
C TRP A 57 -0.14 1.25 10.22
N PRO A 58 -1.44 1.19 10.54
CA PRO A 58 -2.38 2.19 10.09
C PRO A 58 -2.25 3.46 10.94
N ASN A 59 -2.76 4.57 10.38
CA ASN A 59 -2.84 5.85 11.08
C ASN A 59 -1.48 6.33 11.67
N ARG A 60 -1.50 7.09 12.77
CA ARG A 60 -0.37 7.85 13.29
C ARG A 60 0.33 7.15 14.45
N ILE A 61 1.66 7.23 14.45
CA ILE A 61 2.49 7.12 15.65
C ILE A 61 2.88 8.54 16.06
N ILE A 62 2.43 8.94 17.25
CA ILE A 62 2.66 10.28 17.79
C ILE A 62 4.16 10.55 17.93
N ASP A 63 4.58 11.73 17.47
CA ASP A 63 6.00 12.15 17.43
C ASP A 63 6.93 11.19 16.67
N GLY A 64 6.38 10.23 15.92
CA GLY A 64 7.13 9.10 15.34
C GLY A 64 7.80 8.20 16.39
N ARG A 65 7.43 8.31 17.67
CA ARG A 65 8.09 7.62 18.78
C ARG A 65 7.30 6.40 19.21
N TYR A 66 8.00 5.29 19.34
CA TYR A 66 7.42 4.07 19.89
C TYR A 66 8.46 3.31 20.72
N SER A 67 7.98 2.37 21.53
CA SER A 67 8.83 1.47 22.31
C SER A 67 8.53 0.02 21.98
N TRP A 68 9.57 -0.79 21.87
CA TRP A 68 9.45 -2.23 21.68
C TRP A 68 10.58 -2.94 22.43
N ASN A 69 10.25 -3.99 23.19
CA ASN A 69 11.20 -4.71 24.05
C ASN A 69 12.08 -3.77 24.89
N SER A 70 11.44 -2.83 25.58
CA SER A 70 12.09 -1.81 26.43
C SER A 70 13.05 -0.86 25.71
N LYS A 71 13.19 -0.94 24.39
CA LYS A 71 13.98 -0.01 23.58
C LYS A 71 13.07 1.02 22.91
N LYS A 72 13.49 2.28 22.94
CA LYS A 72 12.80 3.39 22.26
C LYS A 72 13.33 3.52 20.83
N TYR A 73 12.42 3.84 19.92
CA TYR A 73 12.70 4.05 18.50
C TYR A 73 12.07 5.36 18.03
N GLN A 74 12.68 5.95 16.99
CA GLN A 74 12.24 7.20 16.37
C GLN A 74 12.14 6.98 14.87
N LEU A 75 10.92 6.98 14.34
CA LEU A 75 10.62 6.93 12.92
C LEU A 75 10.78 8.32 12.29
N ASP A 76 10.97 8.35 10.98
CA ASP A 76 10.87 9.58 10.20
C ASP A 76 9.46 10.19 10.31
N ILE A 77 9.39 11.51 10.41
CA ILE A 77 8.13 12.24 10.44
C ILE A 77 7.59 12.39 9.03
N SER A 78 6.68 11.49 8.66
CA SER A 78 6.02 11.49 7.34
C SER A 78 4.79 12.41 7.27
N GLU A 79 4.35 12.98 8.39
CA GLU A 79 3.34 14.04 8.47
C GLU A 79 3.94 15.30 9.15
N PRO A 80 4.79 16.10 8.47
CA PRO A 80 5.57 17.17 9.10
C PRO A 80 4.74 18.24 9.81
N LEU A 81 3.56 18.56 9.29
CA LEU A 81 2.67 19.57 9.87
C LEU A 81 2.11 19.16 11.25
N MET A 82 1.94 17.87 11.48
CA MET A 82 1.41 17.34 12.75
C MET A 82 2.47 16.62 13.59
N GLY A 83 3.69 16.47 13.08
CA GLY A 83 4.80 15.85 13.81
C GLY A 83 4.71 14.32 13.92
N ASN A 84 3.89 13.63 13.13
CA ASN A 84 3.68 12.18 13.28
C ASN A 84 4.35 11.35 12.19
N ALA A 85 4.55 10.06 12.48
CA ALA A 85 4.78 9.05 11.46
C ALA A 85 3.42 8.42 11.09
N ILE A 86 2.98 8.61 9.85
CA ILE A 86 1.65 8.21 9.37
C ILE A 86 1.72 7.09 8.32
N HIS A 87 0.83 6.11 8.47
CA HIS A 87 0.49 5.11 7.44
C HIS A 87 1.65 4.20 7.00
N GLY A 88 2.45 3.75 7.98
CA GLY A 88 3.46 2.74 7.73
C GLY A 88 4.61 3.20 6.84
N LEU A 89 5.28 2.22 6.25
CA LEU A 89 6.53 2.39 5.50
C LEU A 89 6.45 1.84 4.06
N THR A 90 5.39 1.08 3.74
CA THR A 90 5.32 0.32 2.49
C THR A 90 4.52 0.99 1.38
N ARG A 91 3.69 2.00 1.69
CA ARG A 91 2.73 2.60 0.73
C ARG A 91 3.38 3.30 -0.47
N TRP A 92 4.65 3.65 -0.36
CA TRP A 92 5.45 4.27 -1.43
C TRP A 92 6.58 3.38 -1.95
N GLN A 93 6.65 2.13 -1.47
CA GLN A 93 7.63 1.15 -1.94
C GLN A 93 7.10 0.46 -3.19
N SER A 94 8.00 0.00 -4.06
CA SER A 94 7.67 -0.86 -5.20
C SER A 94 7.42 -2.28 -4.69
N TRP A 95 6.18 -2.75 -4.85
CA TRP A 95 5.81 -4.14 -4.58
C TRP A 95 5.96 -4.98 -5.83
N ARG A 96 6.48 -6.19 -5.68
CA ARG A 96 6.63 -7.11 -6.79
C ARG A 96 5.35 -7.93 -6.96
N LEU A 97 4.80 -8.01 -8.18
CA LEU A 97 3.81 -9.03 -8.52
C LEU A 97 4.48 -10.41 -8.44
N ALA A 98 4.13 -11.18 -7.42
CA ALA A 98 4.70 -12.48 -7.11
C ALA A 98 3.98 -13.61 -7.86
N SER A 99 2.67 -13.53 -7.98
CA SER A 99 1.86 -14.45 -8.79
C SER A 99 0.60 -13.76 -9.32
N GLN A 100 0.07 -14.32 -10.41
CA GLN A 100 -1.19 -13.93 -11.02
C GLN A 100 -1.92 -15.20 -11.48
N SER A 101 -3.22 -15.25 -11.21
CA SER A 101 -4.13 -16.28 -11.71
C SER A 101 -5.28 -15.63 -12.49
N GLU A 102 -6.26 -16.43 -12.92
CA GLU A 102 -7.48 -15.91 -13.55
C GLU A 102 -8.33 -15.06 -12.58
N THR A 103 -8.22 -15.30 -11.28
CA THR A 103 -9.07 -14.68 -10.25
C THR A 103 -8.28 -14.08 -9.09
N SER A 104 -6.95 -13.99 -9.17
CA SER A 104 -6.14 -13.34 -8.14
C SER A 104 -4.85 -12.68 -8.62
N LEU A 105 -4.41 -11.65 -7.90
CA LEU A 105 -3.09 -11.02 -7.98
C LEU A 105 -2.44 -11.05 -6.61
N VAL A 106 -1.20 -11.54 -6.51
CA VAL A 106 -0.43 -11.56 -5.27
C VAL A 106 0.79 -10.66 -5.41
N TYR A 107 0.90 -9.68 -4.52
CA TYR A 107 2.06 -8.81 -4.39
C TYR A 107 2.89 -9.19 -3.18
N SER A 108 4.22 -9.01 -3.28
CA SER A 108 5.13 -9.17 -2.15
C SER A 108 6.14 -8.04 -2.04
N LEU A 109 6.55 -7.77 -0.80
CA LEU A 109 7.58 -6.81 -0.44
C LEU A 109 8.32 -7.30 0.81
N VAL A 110 9.65 -7.31 0.74
CA VAL A 110 10.51 -7.43 1.92
C VAL A 110 10.93 -6.02 2.34
N LEU A 111 10.40 -5.54 3.46
CA LEU A 111 10.86 -4.32 4.11
C LEU A 111 12.03 -4.67 5.03
N TYR A 112 13.23 -4.24 4.64
CA TYR A 112 14.42 -4.35 5.47
C TYR A 112 14.47 -3.26 6.55
N PRO A 113 15.30 -3.43 7.60
CA PRO A 113 15.50 -2.40 8.61
C PRO A 113 15.89 -1.06 8.00
N CYS A 114 15.31 0.02 8.52
CA CYS A 114 15.58 1.40 8.12
C CYS A 114 15.54 2.34 9.34
N ALA A 115 15.64 3.65 9.09
CA ALA A 115 15.63 4.65 10.16
C ALA A 115 14.38 4.50 11.05
N GLY A 116 14.61 4.25 12.34
CA GLY A 116 13.53 4.06 13.30
C GLY A 116 12.81 2.71 13.25
N TRP A 117 13.04 1.87 12.25
CA TRP A 117 12.41 0.56 12.11
C TRP A 117 13.49 -0.54 12.04
N PRO A 118 13.75 -1.26 13.14
CA PRO A 118 14.87 -2.20 13.22
C PRO A 118 14.54 -3.60 12.69
N PHE A 119 13.33 -3.84 12.19
CA PHE A 119 12.84 -5.17 11.87
C PHE A 119 12.89 -5.44 10.37
N THR A 120 13.11 -6.69 10.00
CA THR A 120 12.77 -7.17 8.65
C THR A 120 11.31 -7.62 8.67
N LEU A 121 10.54 -7.21 7.69
CA LEU A 121 9.16 -7.65 7.47
C LEU A 121 9.04 -8.21 6.05
N ASP A 122 8.69 -9.48 5.93
CA ASP A 122 8.25 -10.08 4.67
C ASP A 122 6.72 -9.99 4.62
N ALA A 123 6.19 -9.24 3.65
CA ALA A 123 4.77 -8.97 3.52
C ALA A 123 4.24 -9.43 2.16
N SER A 124 3.04 -10.01 2.16
CA SER A 124 2.29 -10.36 0.96
C SER A 124 0.86 -9.84 1.05
N ILE A 125 0.29 -9.51 -0.11
CA ILE A 125 -1.08 -9.02 -0.27
C ILE A 125 -1.70 -9.72 -1.46
N GLU A 126 -2.86 -10.32 -1.27
CA GLU A 126 -3.64 -10.97 -2.33
C GLU A 126 -4.92 -10.17 -2.59
N TYR A 127 -5.17 -9.89 -3.87
CA TYR A 127 -6.42 -9.35 -4.38
C TYR A 127 -7.12 -10.43 -5.19
N SER A 128 -8.33 -10.82 -4.79
CA SER A 128 -9.07 -11.90 -5.44
C SER A 128 -10.51 -11.51 -5.75
N LEU A 129 -11.03 -12.03 -6.87
CA LEU A 129 -12.43 -11.88 -7.29
C LEU A 129 -13.13 -13.25 -7.27
N GLY A 130 -14.43 -13.26 -6.94
CA GLY A 130 -15.27 -14.45 -6.88
C GLY A 130 -16.76 -14.11 -6.96
#